data_AF-A0A924VIS9-F1
#
_entry.id   AF-A0A924VIS9-F1
#
_cell.length_a   1.000
_cell.length_b   1.000
_cell.length_c   1.000
_cell.angle_alpha   90.00
_cell.angle_beta   90.00
_cell.angle_gamma   90.00
#
_symmetry.space_group_name_H-M   'P 1'
#
loop_
_entity.id
_entity.type
_entity.pdbx_description
1 polymer ?
#
loop_
_entity_poly.entity_id
_entity_poly.type
_entity_poly.pdbx_seq_one_letter_code
_entity_poly.pdbx_strand_id
1 'polypeptide(L)'
;MDFLPLTRADDLGWRALRDEIAPWIGERAVTLFSYAISDEYGSAVTTRYFRDILTAAGDDPDHPQVTETEQLIIDWGRLIVSNPRDIPQAFYARLEGAFTPGRRLALLSFAARVVAINLVNTVGRVPVDA
;
A
#
# COMPACT_ATOMS: atom_id res chain seq x y z
N MET A 1 25.32 7.15 -12.05
CA MET A 1 24.36 8.10 -12.65
C MET A 1 23.00 7.51 -12.44
N ASP A 2 22.18 8.19 -11.65
CA ASP A 2 20.81 7.77 -11.38
C ASP A 2 19.95 8.13 -12.59
N PHE A 3 19.06 7.23 -13.00
CA PHE A 3 18.24 7.42 -14.21
C PHE A 3 17.13 8.45 -13.94
N LEU A 4 16.41 8.30 -12.83
CA LEU A 4 15.54 9.33 -12.26
C LEU A 4 16.03 9.66 -10.84
N PRO A 5 16.42 10.91 -10.55
CA PRO A 5 16.95 11.28 -9.23
C PRO A 5 15.85 11.51 -8.17
N LEU A 6 14.56 11.53 -8.56
CA LEU A 6 13.43 11.86 -7.68
C LEU A 6 12.19 11.05 -8.04
N THR A 7 11.30 10.87 -7.07
CA THR A 7 9.94 10.33 -7.25
C THR A 7 8.86 11.41 -7.11
N ARG A 8 7.69 11.21 -7.73
CA ARG A 8 6.52 12.10 -7.64
C ARG A 8 5.24 11.28 -7.54
N ALA A 9 4.94 10.78 -6.34
CA ALA A 9 3.72 10.01 -6.08
C ALA A 9 2.42 10.76 -6.43
N ASP A 10 2.43 12.10 -6.36
CA ASP A 10 1.26 12.93 -6.66
C ASP A 10 0.96 13.08 -8.14
N ASP A 11 1.96 13.00 -9.01
CA ASP A 11 1.74 12.90 -10.46
C ASP A 11 0.94 11.63 -10.78
N LEU A 12 1.11 10.64 -9.91
CA LEU A 12 0.32 9.44 -9.83
C LEU A 12 -0.83 9.59 -8.81
N GLY A 13 -1.43 10.75 -8.58
CA GLY A 13 -2.71 10.92 -7.88
C GLY A 13 -2.87 10.22 -6.52
N TRP A 14 -1.79 9.88 -5.83
CA TRP A 14 -1.84 9.10 -4.59
C TRP A 14 -2.45 9.88 -3.44
N ARG A 15 -2.11 11.16 -3.27
CA ARG A 15 -2.67 12.01 -2.21
C ARG A 15 -4.19 12.09 -2.25
N ALA A 16 -4.78 12.27 -3.43
CA ALA A 16 -6.24 12.36 -3.56
C ALA A 16 -6.94 11.09 -3.07
N LEU A 17 -6.42 9.91 -3.43
CA LEU A 17 -6.98 8.63 -2.98
C LEU A 17 -6.69 8.38 -1.49
N ARG A 18 -5.51 8.75 -0.99
CA ARG A 18 -5.22 8.71 0.45
C ARG A 18 -6.23 9.55 1.23
N ASP A 19 -6.47 10.79 0.81
CA ASP A 19 -7.37 11.71 1.51
C ASP A 19 -8.83 11.24 1.44
N GLU A 20 -9.19 10.45 0.42
CA GLU A 20 -10.48 9.75 0.35
C GLU A 20 -10.59 8.61 1.36
N ILE A 21 -9.55 7.78 1.53
CA ILE A 21 -9.63 6.55 2.34
C ILE A 21 -9.26 6.75 3.82
N ALA A 22 -8.31 7.63 4.11
CA ALA A 22 -7.79 7.87 5.47
C ALA A 22 -8.88 8.23 6.50
N PRO A 23 -9.94 9.02 6.17
CA PRO A 23 -10.98 9.37 7.14
C PRO A 23 -11.76 8.18 7.71
N TRP A 24 -11.75 7.01 7.07
CA TRP A 24 -12.56 5.87 7.49
C TRP A 24 -11.80 4.56 7.71
N ILE A 25 -10.52 4.45 7.30
CA ILE A 25 -9.62 3.38 7.79
C ILE A 25 -8.56 3.88 8.77
N GLY A 26 -8.29 5.18 8.81
CA GLY A 26 -7.22 5.78 9.59
C GLY A 26 -5.87 5.82 8.85
N GLU A 27 -5.07 6.83 9.17
CA GLU A 27 -3.76 7.10 8.56
C GLU A 27 -2.77 5.94 8.72
N ARG A 28 -2.80 5.29 9.89
CA ARG A 28 -1.99 4.10 10.18
C ARG A 28 -2.32 2.97 9.21
N ALA A 29 -3.60 2.67 9.00
CA ALA A 29 -4.04 1.61 8.11
C ALA A 29 -3.68 1.91 6.64
N VAL A 30 -3.76 3.16 6.20
CA VAL A 30 -3.26 3.59 4.87
C VAL A 30 -1.77 3.26 4.72
N THR A 31 -0.98 3.57 5.75
CA THR A 31 0.47 3.37 5.74
C THR A 31 0.82 1.88 5.74
N LEU A 32 0.15 1.08 6.59
CA LEU A 32 0.30 -0.38 6.63
C LEU A 32 -0.06 -1.03 5.29
N PHE A 33 -1.15 -0.60 4.65
CA PHE A 33 -1.55 -1.11 3.36
C PHE A 33 -0.53 -0.78 2.26
N SER A 34 -0.04 0.46 2.25
CA SER A 34 0.98 0.91 1.30
C SER A 34 2.31 0.18 1.49
N TYR A 35 2.69 -0.06 2.75
CA TYR A 35 3.86 -0.85 3.11
C TYR A 35 3.73 -2.28 2.61
N ALA A 36 2.63 -2.98 2.92
CA ALA A 36 2.41 -4.36 2.52
C ALA A 36 2.47 -4.57 1.00
N ILE A 37 1.89 -3.65 0.22
CA ILE A 37 1.96 -3.67 -1.25
C ILE A 37 3.40 -3.45 -1.74
N SER A 38 4.11 -2.50 -1.14
CA SER A 38 5.47 -2.13 -1.56
C SER A 38 6.49 -3.21 -1.23
N ASP A 39 6.35 -3.81 -0.06
CA ASP A 39 7.16 -4.93 0.42
C ASP A 39 6.96 -6.16 -0.48
N GLU A 40 5.70 -6.54 -0.75
CA GLU A 40 5.39 -7.66 -1.66
C GLU A 40 5.86 -7.39 -3.10
N TYR A 41 5.78 -6.14 -3.57
CA TYR A 41 6.29 -5.75 -4.89
C TYR A 41 7.82 -5.81 -4.97
N GLY A 42 8.52 -5.62 -3.85
CA GLY A 42 9.99 -5.56 -3.79
C GLY A 42 10.57 -4.19 -4.13
N SER A 43 9.82 -3.10 -3.94
CA SER A 43 10.31 -1.74 -4.19
C SER A 43 11.03 -1.17 -2.96
N ALA A 44 12.36 -1.24 -2.95
CA ALA A 44 13.18 -0.78 -1.81
C ALA A 44 12.91 0.68 -1.39
N VAL A 45 12.64 1.57 -2.36
CA VAL A 45 12.38 2.99 -2.11
C VAL A 45 11.08 3.18 -1.31
N THR A 46 9.97 2.65 -1.79
CA THR A 46 8.66 2.82 -1.14
C THR A 46 8.52 1.98 0.12
N THR A 47 9.09 0.77 0.15
CA THR A 47 9.13 -0.04 1.38
C THR A 47 9.84 0.70 2.49
N ARG A 48 11.01 1.30 2.21
CA ARG A 48 11.72 2.12 3.19
C ARG A 48 10.91 3.35 3.61
N TYR A 49 10.34 4.08 2.64
CA TYR A 49 9.53 5.26 2.93
C TYR A 49 8.38 4.98 3.92
N PHE A 50 7.58 3.93 3.67
CA PHE A 50 6.48 3.59 4.58
C PHE A 50 6.97 2.97 5.90
N ARG A 51 8.07 2.21 5.89
CA ARG A 51 8.70 1.71 7.12
C ARG A 51 9.14 2.86 8.02
N ASP A 52 9.75 3.90 7.47
CA ASP A 52 10.19 5.08 8.22
C ASP A 52 9.01 5.82 8.85
N ILE A 53 7.88 5.96 8.12
CA ILE A 53 6.64 6.55 8.67
C ILE A 53 6.08 5.73 9.83
N LEU A 54 5.97 4.41 9.66
CA LEU A 54 5.46 3.52 10.69
C LEU A 54 6.34 3.54 11.94
N THR A 55 7.66 3.49 11.75
CA THR A 55 8.65 3.53 12.84
C THR A 55 8.59 4.87 13.58
N ALA A 56 8.48 5.98 12.85
CA ALA A 56 8.33 7.31 13.46
C ALA A 56 7.03 7.46 14.25
N ALA A 57 5.98 6.71 13.90
CA ALA A 57 4.73 6.64 14.63
C ALA A 57 4.77 5.66 15.84
N GLY A 58 5.92 5.02 16.09
CA GLY A 58 6.12 4.07 17.20
C GLY A 58 5.64 2.64 16.90
N ASP A 59 5.40 2.32 15.63
CA ASP A 59 5.04 0.96 15.19
C ASP A 59 6.27 0.07 15.00
N ASP A 60 6.05 -1.25 14.99
CA ASP A 60 7.04 -2.24 14.57
C ASP A 60 6.61 -2.84 13.22
N PRO A 61 7.15 -2.38 12.08
CA PRO A 61 6.78 -2.89 10.76
C PRO A 61 7.12 -4.37 10.53
N ASP A 62 8.04 -4.93 11.33
CA ASP A 62 8.42 -6.34 11.25
C ASP A 62 7.50 -7.23 12.09
N HIS A 63 6.92 -6.69 13.18
CA HIS A 63 5.96 -7.40 14.05
C HIS A 63 4.74 -6.53 14.42
N PRO A 64 3.97 -6.04 13.45
CA PRO A 64 2.94 -5.05 13.71
C PRO A 64 1.78 -5.69 14.50
N GLN A 65 1.38 -5.04 15.59
CA GLN A 65 0.13 -5.37 16.28
C GLN A 65 -1.01 -4.69 15.54
N VAL A 66 -1.83 -5.49 14.86
CA VAL A 66 -2.86 -4.99 13.94
C VAL A 66 -4.25 -5.46 14.34
N THR A 67 -5.23 -4.61 14.05
CA THR A 67 -6.65 -4.96 14.12
C THR A 67 -7.03 -5.93 13.00
N GLU A 68 -8.21 -6.55 13.10
CA GLU A 68 -8.72 -7.44 12.05
C GLU A 68 -8.85 -6.73 10.69
N THR A 69 -9.32 -5.49 10.69
CA THR A 69 -9.45 -4.67 9.47
C THR A 69 -8.07 -4.35 8.85
N GLU A 70 -7.09 -3.99 9.67
CA GLU A 70 -5.72 -3.73 9.22
C GLU A 70 -5.07 -5.01 8.67
N GLN A 71 -5.23 -6.15 9.34
CA GLN A 71 -4.74 -7.44 8.84
C GLN A 71 -5.39 -7.79 7.49
N LEU A 72 -6.70 -7.56 7.35
CA LEU A 72 -7.42 -7.84 6.11
C LEU A 72 -6.88 -7.03 4.92
N ILE A 73 -6.60 -5.73 5.10
CA ILE A 73 -6.05 -4.91 4.00
C ILE A 73 -4.56 -5.21 3.75
N ILE A 74 -3.78 -5.56 4.78
CA ILE A 74 -2.39 -6.02 4.62
C ILE A 74 -2.36 -7.29 3.75
N ASP A 75 -3.15 -8.30 4.12
CA ASP A 75 -3.24 -9.56 3.38
C ASP A 75 -3.72 -9.31 1.94
N TRP A 76 -4.70 -8.42 1.77
CA TRP A 76 -5.20 -8.09 0.45
C TRP A 76 -4.14 -7.38 -0.41
N GLY A 77 -3.38 -6.47 0.18
CA GLY A 77 -2.29 -5.76 -0.49
C GLY A 77 -1.24 -6.70 -1.05
N ARG A 78 -0.86 -7.71 -0.26
CA ARG A 78 0.04 -8.78 -0.71
C ARG A 78 -0.58 -9.59 -1.86
N LEU A 79 -1.83 -10.04 -1.70
CA LEU A 79 -2.53 -10.84 -2.72
C LEU A 79 -2.71 -10.09 -4.05
N ILE A 80 -2.93 -8.77 -4.02
CA ILE A 80 -3.02 -7.93 -5.23
C ILE A 80 -1.74 -8.00 -6.05
N VAL A 81 -0.58 -8.08 -5.38
CA VAL A 81 0.71 -8.11 -6.05
C VAL A 81 1.09 -9.53 -6.46
N SER A 82 1.03 -10.49 -5.54
CA SER A 82 1.56 -11.84 -5.79
C SER A 82 0.60 -12.77 -6.52
N ASN A 83 -0.71 -12.60 -6.34
CA ASN A 83 -1.71 -13.51 -6.90
C ASN A 83 -3.04 -12.83 -7.28
N PRO A 84 -3.04 -11.79 -8.15
CA PRO A 84 -4.25 -11.04 -8.47
C PRO A 84 -5.30 -11.84 -9.26
N ARG A 85 -4.93 -12.99 -9.84
CA ARG A 85 -5.82 -13.81 -10.66
C ARG A 85 -6.53 -14.91 -9.88
N ASP A 86 -5.92 -15.37 -8.77
CA ASP A 86 -6.39 -16.52 -8.01
C ASP A 86 -6.60 -16.20 -6.52
N ILE A 87 -7.16 -15.01 -6.22
CA ILE A 87 -7.58 -14.65 -4.85
C ILE A 87 -8.74 -15.57 -4.42
N PRO A 88 -8.65 -16.28 -3.28
CA PRO A 88 -9.69 -17.21 -2.86
C PRO A 88 -11.05 -16.54 -2.65
N GLN A 89 -12.15 -17.21 -3.06
CA GLN A 89 -13.52 -16.69 -2.87
C GLN A 89 -13.85 -16.36 -1.40
N ALA A 90 -13.32 -17.16 -0.46
CA ALA A 90 -13.48 -16.90 0.97
C ALA A 90 -12.86 -15.55 1.41
N PHE A 91 -11.79 -15.12 0.73
CA PHE A 91 -11.17 -13.82 0.99
C PHE A 91 -12.04 -12.67 0.48
N TYR A 92 -12.65 -12.81 -0.70
CA TYR A 92 -13.64 -11.85 -1.20
C TYR A 92 -14.86 -11.72 -0.26
N ALA A 93 -15.34 -12.83 0.31
CA ALA A 93 -16.42 -12.80 1.30
C ALA A 93 -16.06 -11.99 2.56
N ARG A 94 -14.80 -12.09 3.03
CA ARG A 94 -14.30 -11.27 4.15
C ARG A 94 -14.28 -9.79 3.79
N LEU A 95 -13.78 -9.44 2.60
CA LEU A 95 -13.78 -8.05 2.10
C LEU A 95 -15.20 -7.48 1.98
N GLU A 96 -16.15 -8.31 1.53
CA GLU A 96 -17.57 -7.95 1.42
C GLU A 96 -18.24 -7.69 2.77
N GLY A 97 -17.90 -8.48 3.79
CA GLY A 97 -18.37 -8.25 5.15
C GLY A 97 -17.77 -7.00 5.81
N ALA A 98 -16.53 -6.64 5.47
CA ALA A 98 -15.83 -5.50 6.07
C ALA A 98 -16.11 -4.16 5.38
N PHE A 99 -16.32 -4.16 4.06
CA PHE A 99 -16.36 -2.93 3.26
C PHE A 99 -17.50 -2.90 2.24
N THR A 100 -18.17 -1.75 2.15
CA THR A 100 -19.15 -1.48 1.08
C THR A 100 -18.50 -1.55 -0.31
N PRO A 101 -19.26 -1.80 -1.40
CA PRO A 101 -18.70 -1.82 -2.75
C PRO A 101 -17.86 -0.58 -3.10
N GLY A 102 -18.34 0.61 -2.72
CA GLY A 102 -17.61 1.86 -2.95
C GLY A 102 -16.26 1.93 -2.21
N ARG A 103 -16.23 1.51 -0.93
CA ARG A 103 -14.98 1.45 -0.15
C ARG A 103 -13.99 0.42 -0.70
N ARG A 104 -14.48 -0.73 -1.18
CA ARG A 104 -13.63 -1.73 -1.86
C ARG A 104 -13.02 -1.16 -3.13
N LEU A 105 -13.79 -0.43 -3.94
CA LEU A 105 -13.29 0.23 -5.14
C LEU A 105 -12.24 1.30 -4.81
N ALA A 106 -12.47 2.11 -3.77
CA ALA A 106 -11.52 3.13 -3.33
C ALA A 106 -10.19 2.51 -2.87
N LEU A 107 -10.24 1.46 -2.03
CA LEU A 107 -9.05 0.72 -1.57
C LEU A 107 -8.30 0.08 -2.73
N LEU A 108 -9.01 -0.58 -3.66
CA LEU A 108 -8.38 -1.22 -4.81
C LEU A 108 -7.73 -0.18 -5.74
N SER A 109 -8.39 0.97 -5.94
CA SER A 109 -7.84 2.08 -6.74
C SER A 109 -6.59 2.66 -6.09
N PHE A 110 -6.60 2.82 -4.76
CA PHE A 110 -5.43 3.23 -4.00
C PHE A 110 -4.29 2.20 -4.13
N ALA A 111 -4.59 0.92 -3.98
CA ALA A 111 -3.60 -0.16 -4.09
C ALA A 111 -2.95 -0.20 -5.48
N ALA A 112 -3.76 -0.12 -6.55
CA ALA A 112 -3.28 -0.02 -7.92
C ALA A 112 -2.32 1.17 -8.10
N ARG A 113 -2.56 2.27 -7.37
CA ARG A 113 -1.69 3.42 -7.40
C ARG A 113 -0.35 3.22 -6.71
N VAL A 114 -0.35 2.57 -5.55
CA VAL A 114 0.89 2.19 -4.88
C VAL A 114 1.72 1.28 -5.79
N VAL A 115 1.10 0.30 -6.47
CA VAL A 115 1.79 -0.54 -7.47
C VAL A 115 2.40 0.29 -8.61
N ALA A 116 1.67 1.29 -9.14
CA ALA A 116 2.19 2.16 -10.18
C ALA A 116 3.38 3.00 -9.71
N ILE A 117 3.35 3.50 -8.47
CA ILE A 117 4.47 4.24 -7.87
C ILE A 117 5.69 3.32 -7.72
N ASN A 118 5.48 2.09 -7.23
CA ASN A 118 6.54 1.09 -7.10
C ASN A 118 7.19 0.82 -8.45
N LEU A 119 6.40 0.61 -9.50
CA LEU A 119 6.90 0.43 -10.87
C LEU A 119 7.77 1.59 -11.34
N VAL A 120 7.28 2.83 -11.16
CA VAL A 120 8.03 4.04 -11.56
C VAL A 120 9.35 4.14 -10.79
N ASN A 121 9.36 3.88 -9.49
CA ASN A 121 10.58 3.96 -8.68
C ASN A 121 11.58 2.85 -9.04
N THR A 122 11.10 1.62 -9.24
CA THR A 122 11.94 0.47 -9.61
C THR A 122 12.53 0.63 -11.00
N VAL A 123 11.72 0.91 -12.02
CA VAL A 123 12.20 1.12 -13.41
C VAL A 123 13.02 2.41 -13.52
N GLY A 124 12.60 3.43 -12.78
CA GLY A 124 13.27 4.72 -12.66
C GLY A 124 14.66 4.66 -12.01
N ARG A 125 14.98 3.55 -11.33
CA ARG A 125 16.20 3.40 -10.51
C ARG A 125 16.35 4.56 -9.52
N VAL A 126 15.23 4.96 -8.91
CA VAL A 126 15.22 6.02 -7.91
C VAL A 126 16.05 5.55 -6.70
N PRO A 127 16.98 6.37 -6.18
CA PRO A 127 17.75 6.01 -5.00
C PRO A 127 16.86 5.82 -3.77
N VAL A 128 17.27 4.93 -2.86
CA VAL A 128 16.51 4.61 -1.62
C VAL A 128 16.58 5.75 -0.58
N ASP A 129 17.54 6.64 -0.75
CA ASP A 129 17.79 7.86 0.02
C ASP A 129 17.33 9.15 -0.69
N ALA A 130 16.61 9.01 -1.81
CA ALA A 130 16.02 10.13 -2.56
C ALA A 130 14.85 10.82 -1.85
#